data_AF-A0A7Y0SIN7-F1
#
_entry.id   AF-A0A7Y0SIN7-F1
#
_cell.length_a   1.000
_cell.length_b   1.000
_cell.length_c   1.000
_cell.angle_alpha   90.00
_cell.angle_beta   90.00
_cell.angle_gamma   90.00
#
_symmetry.space_group_name_H-M   'P 1'
#
loop_
_entity.id
_entity.type
_entity.pdbx_description
1 polymer ?
#
loop_
_entity_poly.entity_id
_entity_poly.type
_entity_poly.pdbx_seq_one_letter_code
_entity_poly.pdbx_strand_id
1 'polypeptide(L)'
;KKHPTPRKLYADVLIDKNESDIETATQLVNEYRDALDRGEVVVKEWRPMALHSVDWSPYLGHEWDMEWDSKYDKTRLIELGN
;
A
#
# COMPACT_ATOMS: atom_id res chain seq x y z
N LYS A 1 5.52 20.77 26.19
CA LYS A 1 5.70 19.30 25.99
C LYS A 1 5.10 18.51 27.17
N LYS A 2 3.84 18.80 27.57
CA LYS A 2 3.17 18.16 28.73
C LYS A 2 2.14 17.09 28.32
N HIS A 3 1.72 17.08 27.06
CA HIS A 3 0.78 16.09 26.55
C HIS A 3 1.50 14.78 26.23
N PRO A 4 1.04 13.63 26.76
CA PRO A 4 1.61 12.32 26.42
C PRO A 4 1.32 11.95 24.96
N THR A 5 2.10 11.02 24.40
CA THR A 5 1.90 10.56 23.02
C THR A 5 0.67 9.65 22.91
N PRO A 6 0.01 9.57 21.74
CA PRO A 6 -1.12 8.68 21.53
C PRO A 6 -0.83 7.21 21.89
N ARG A 7 0.39 6.72 21.57
CA ARG A 7 0.85 5.39 21.96
C ARG A 7 0.79 5.17 23.48
N LYS A 8 1.31 6.13 24.25
CA LYS A 8 1.35 6.03 25.71
C LYS A 8 -0.08 6.01 26.28
N LEU A 9 -0.92 6.93 25.82
CA LEU A 9 -2.33 6.99 26.22
C LEU A 9 -3.07 5.68 25.93
N TYR A 10 -2.88 5.09 24.75
CA TYR A 10 -3.55 3.85 24.39
C TYR A 10 -3.01 2.64 25.17
N ALA A 11 -1.70 2.57 25.39
CA ALA A 11 -1.10 1.52 26.22
C ALA A 11 -1.62 1.58 27.67
N ASP A 12 -1.66 2.78 28.27
CA ASP A 12 -2.18 2.99 29.63
C ASP A 12 -3.66 2.53 29.72
N VAL A 13 -4.49 2.86 28.72
CA VAL A 13 -5.90 2.41 28.65
C VAL A 13 -6.04 0.89 28.56
N LEU A 14 -5.18 0.20 27.80
CA LEU A 14 -5.24 -1.26 27.68
C LEU A 14 -4.78 -1.97 28.96
N ILE A 15 -3.80 -1.40 29.65
CA ILE A 15 -3.32 -1.89 30.96
C ILE A 15 -4.42 -1.72 32.01
N ASP A 16 -5.07 -0.55 32.05
CA ASP A 16 -6.20 -0.31 32.97
C ASP A 16 -7.37 -1.29 32.73
N LYS A 17 -7.53 -1.77 31.49
CA LYS A 17 -8.54 -2.78 31.12
C LYS A 17 -8.09 -4.22 31.34
N ASN A 18 -6.87 -4.46 31.81
CA ASN A 18 -6.24 -5.79 31.87
C ASN A 18 -6.24 -6.54 30.52
N GLU A 19 -6.25 -5.82 29.40
CA GLU A 19 -6.19 -6.40 28.04
C GLU A 19 -4.74 -6.53 27.54
N SER A 20 -3.79 -5.80 28.14
CA SER A 20 -2.37 -5.83 27.81
C SER A 20 -1.53 -5.47 29.03
N ASP A 21 -0.22 -5.76 29.00
CA ASP A 21 0.72 -5.43 30.06
C ASP A 21 1.80 -4.43 29.56
N ILE A 22 2.53 -3.86 30.52
CA ILE A 22 3.59 -2.88 30.22
C ILE A 22 4.80 -3.53 29.52
N GLU A 23 5.01 -4.83 29.75
CA GLU A 23 6.10 -5.61 29.16
C GLU A 23 5.88 -5.78 27.65
N THR A 24 4.67 -6.16 27.24
CA THR A 24 4.19 -6.29 25.86
C THR A 24 4.28 -4.95 25.13
N ALA A 25 3.84 -3.86 25.75
CA ALA A 25 3.95 -2.53 25.16
C ALA A 25 5.42 -2.11 24.92
N THR A 26 6.34 -2.56 25.76
CA THR A 26 7.79 -2.31 25.61
C THR A 26 8.39 -3.24 24.56
N GLN A 27 8.00 -4.51 24.55
CA GLN A 27 8.42 -5.50 23.57
C GLN A 27 8.05 -5.08 22.15
N LEU A 28 6.81 -4.63 21.92
CA LEU A 28 6.36 -4.17 20.60
C LEU A 28 7.20 -3.01 20.04
N VAL A 29 7.70 -2.13 20.91
CA VAL A 29 8.57 -1.01 20.50
C VAL A 29 9.96 -1.52 20.09
N ASN A 30 10.51 -2.47 20.85
CA ASN A 30 11.82 -3.03 20.56
C ASN A 30 11.77 -3.90 19.30
N GLU A 31 10.79 -4.80 19.19
CA GLU A 31 10.60 -5.64 18.01
C GLU A 31 10.40 -4.83 16.73
N TYR A 32 9.62 -3.74 16.79
CA TYR A 32 9.42 -2.87 15.63
C TYR A 32 10.71 -2.15 15.24
N ARG A 33 11.52 -1.70 16.21
CA ARG A 33 12.84 -1.10 15.94
C ARG A 33 13.77 -2.14 15.30
N ASP A 34 13.86 -3.33 15.87
CA ASP A 34 14.71 -4.39 15.36
C ASP A 34 14.29 -4.79 13.94
N ALA A 35 12.98 -4.83 13.63
CA ALA A 35 12.48 -5.12 12.29
C ALA A 35 12.88 -4.05 11.27
N LEU A 36 12.88 -2.77 11.66
CA LEU A 36 13.39 -1.68 10.82
C LEU A 36 14.91 -1.76 10.63
N ASP A 37 15.67 -2.04 11.69
CA ASP A 37 17.12 -2.16 11.64
C ASP A 37 17.57 -3.35 10.77
N ARG A 38 16.78 -4.43 10.72
CA ARG A 38 16.98 -5.56 9.80
C ARG A 38 16.62 -5.25 8.34
N GLY A 39 15.92 -4.14 8.07
CA GLY A 39 15.46 -3.78 6.72
C GLY A 39 14.38 -4.71 6.17
N GLU A 40 13.66 -5.42 7.04
CA GLU A 40 12.60 -6.36 6.65
C GLU A 40 11.29 -5.63 6.34
N VAL A 41 10.40 -6.28 5.58
CA VAL A 41 9.04 -5.79 5.40
C VAL A 41 8.29 -5.94 6.73
N VAL A 42 7.96 -4.80 7.35
CA VAL A 42 7.28 -4.76 8.67
C VAL A 42 5.79 -5.11 8.63
N VAL A 43 5.19 -5.19 7.44
CA VAL A 43 3.78 -5.55 7.25
C VAL A 43 3.67 -7.07 7.10
N LYS A 44 3.04 -7.73 8.09
CA LYS A 44 2.93 -9.20 8.15
C LYS A 44 2.08 -9.78 7.01
N GLU A 45 1.13 -9.00 6.53
CA GLU A 45 0.22 -9.36 5.45
C GLU A 45 0.81 -9.08 4.06
N TRP A 46 2.05 -8.58 3.97
CA TRP A 46 2.68 -8.32 2.68
C TRP A 46 2.75 -9.59 1.83
N ARG A 47 2.40 -9.45 0.55
CA ARG A 47 2.50 -10.51 -0.46
C ARG A 47 3.19 -9.93 -1.70
N PRO A 48 3.95 -10.75 -2.44
CA PRO A 48 4.44 -10.35 -3.76
C PRO A 48 3.27 -9.90 -4.65
N MET A 49 3.48 -8.87 -5.45
CA MET A 49 2.47 -8.39 -6.39
C MET A 49 2.15 -9.50 -7.40
N ALA A 50 0.86 -9.79 -7.61
CA ALA A 50 0.43 -10.72 -8.63
C ALA A 50 0.37 -10.02 -10.00
N LEU A 51 0.91 -10.65 -11.05
CA LEU A 51 1.15 -10.06 -12.38
C LEU A 51 -0.04 -9.31 -13.00
N HIS A 52 -1.27 -9.69 -12.65
CA HIS A 52 -2.49 -9.16 -13.28
C HIS A 52 -2.82 -7.70 -12.90
N SER A 53 -2.15 -7.12 -11.89
CA SER A 53 -2.42 -5.73 -11.46
C SER A 53 -1.40 -4.71 -11.96
N VAL A 54 -0.34 -5.14 -12.67
CA VAL A 54 0.82 -4.26 -12.99
C VAL A 54 1.53 -4.64 -14.29
N ASP A 55 0.86 -5.32 -15.23
CA ASP A 55 1.49 -5.57 -16.54
C ASP A 55 1.39 -4.33 -17.45
N TRP A 56 2.34 -3.42 -17.27
CA TRP A 56 2.53 -2.26 -18.14
C TRP A 56 3.47 -2.56 -19.31
N SER A 57 3.96 -3.80 -19.44
CA SER A 57 4.86 -4.20 -20.53
C SER A 57 4.34 -3.81 -21.92
N PRO A 58 3.02 -3.87 -22.21
CA PRO A 58 2.50 -3.45 -23.52
C PRO A 58 2.56 -1.94 -23.79
N TYR A 59 2.91 -1.10 -22.82
CA TYR A 59 2.85 0.36 -22.92
C TYR A 59 4.20 1.05 -22.71
N LEU A 60 5.26 0.30 -22.40
CA LEU A 60 6.60 0.82 -22.13
C LEU A 60 7.47 0.78 -23.39
N GLY A 61 8.24 1.84 -23.63
CA GLY A 61 9.25 1.88 -24.69
C GLY A 61 8.71 2.19 -26.09
N HIS A 62 7.53 2.80 -26.20
CA HIS A 62 6.97 3.22 -27.48
C HIS A 62 7.53 4.56 -27.93
N GLU A 63 7.87 4.65 -29.21
CA GLU A 63 8.22 5.91 -29.87
C GLU A 63 6.95 6.69 -30.23
N TRP A 64 7.10 8.00 -30.41
CA TRP A 64 5.99 8.92 -30.66
C TRP A 64 5.28 8.67 -32.00
N ASP A 65 5.94 8.02 -32.96
CA ASP A 65 5.46 7.73 -34.31
C ASP A 65 4.96 6.29 -34.50
N MET A 66 4.75 5.54 -33.41
CA MET A 66 4.22 4.19 -33.47
C MET A 66 2.86 4.15 -34.18
N GLU A 67 2.74 3.28 -35.17
CA GLU A 67 1.47 3.02 -35.85
C GLU A 67 0.45 2.43 -34.86
N TRP A 68 -0.75 3.02 -34.86
CA TRP A 68 -1.90 2.52 -34.10
C TRP A 68 -3.15 2.60 -34.97
N ASP A 69 -4.15 1.77 -34.65
CA ASP A 69 -5.39 1.73 -35.41
C ASP A 69 -6.25 2.98 -35.15
N SER A 70 -5.96 4.00 -35.95
CA SER A 70 -6.60 5.32 -35.90
C SER A 70 -7.85 5.40 -36.78
N LYS A 71 -8.17 4.35 -37.54
CA LYS A 71 -9.32 4.34 -38.45
C LYS A 71 -10.52 3.70 -37.75
N TYR A 72 -11.70 4.18 -38.10
CA TYR A 72 -12.94 3.68 -37.55
C TYR A 72 -14.01 3.57 -38.64
N ASP A 73 -14.94 2.62 -38.52
CA ASP A 73 -16.00 2.43 -39.51
C ASP A 73 -16.94 3.64 -39.56
N LYS A 74 -17.15 4.16 -40.77
CA LYS A 74 -17.97 5.36 -41.00
C LYS A 74 -19.43 5.13 -40.65
N THR A 75 -19.96 3.94 -40.92
CA THR A 75 -21.36 3.61 -40.64
C THR A 75 -21.59 3.61 -39.13
N ARG A 76 -20.70 2.93 -38.38
CA ARG A 76 -20.74 2.90 -36.92
C ARG A 76 -20.54 4.28 -36.29
N LEU A 77 -19.69 5.12 -36.87
CA LEU A 77 -19.49 6.50 -36.40
C LEU A 77 -20.76 7.35 -36.53
N ILE A 78 -21.50 7.21 -37.65
CA ILE A 78 -22.78 7.91 -37.85
C ILE A 78 -23.83 7.40 -36.87
N GLU A 79 -23.87 6.09 -36.58
CA GLU A 79 -24.78 5.52 -35.59
C GLU A 79 -24.55 6.07 -34.17
N LEU A 80 -23.30 6.25 -33.75
CA LEU A 80 -22.95 6.76 -32.41
C LEU A 80 -23.26 8.25 -32.19
N GLY A 81 -23.42 9.02 -33.27
CA GLY A 81 -23.70 10.46 -33.21
C GLY A 81 -25.18 10.81 -33.04
N ASN A 82 -26.07 9.83 -33.09
CA ASN A 82 -27.51 9.97 -32.81
C ASN A 82 -27.82 9.57 -31.36
#